data_AF-A0A3D1SBP6-F1
#
_entry.id   AF-A0A3D1SBP6-F1
#
_cell.length_a   1.000
_cell.length_b   1.000
_cell.length_c   1.000
_cell.angle_alpha   90.00
_cell.angle_beta   90.00
_cell.angle_gamma   90.00
#
_symmetry.space_group_name_H-M   'P 1'
#
loop_
_entity.id
_entity.type
_entity.pdbx_description
1 polymer ?
#
loop_
_entity_poly.entity_id
_entity_poly.type
_entity_poly.pdbx_seq_one_letter_code
_entity_poly.pdbx_strand_id
1 'polypeptide(L)'
;MTTASMADENPFFKPYDTPYGTPPFDKIKIEHYEPAFDEAIRQHKVEIETIAANPFAPTFQNTIAAMEYSGEMLNRVSGVFFNLLSAESNDEMMMISQRLSPKLSEHSNNINLNEKLFARVKTVYDNRLTSGL
;
A
#
# COMPACT_ATOMS: atom_id res chain seq x y z
N MET A 1 -5.07 -19.30 -29.14
CA MET A 1 -4.22 -18.15 -28.81
C MET A 1 -4.58 -17.73 -27.40
N THR A 2 -3.64 -17.91 -26.47
CA THR A 2 -3.86 -17.91 -25.03
C THR A 2 -4.18 -16.50 -24.53
N THR A 3 -5.31 -16.34 -23.85
CA THR A 3 -5.66 -15.16 -23.06
C THR A 3 -4.71 -15.08 -21.86
N ALA A 4 -3.52 -14.52 -22.06
CA ALA A 4 -2.74 -14.00 -20.94
C ALA A 4 -3.53 -12.81 -20.38
N SER A 5 -3.88 -12.89 -19.10
CA SER A 5 -4.75 -11.94 -18.42
C SER A 5 -4.11 -10.55 -18.42
N MET A 6 -4.89 -9.49 -18.73
CA MET A 6 -4.48 -8.09 -18.53
C MET A 6 -3.95 -7.80 -17.10
N ALA A 7 -4.22 -8.69 -16.14
CA ALA A 7 -3.67 -8.63 -14.79
C ALA A 7 -2.15 -8.92 -14.72
N ASP A 8 -1.57 -9.71 -15.63
CA ASP A 8 -0.13 -10.05 -15.56
C ASP A 8 0.79 -8.93 -16.08
N GLU A 9 0.24 -7.89 -16.73
CA GLU A 9 0.99 -6.77 -17.32
C GLU A 9 0.85 -5.44 -16.57
N ASN A 10 0.15 -5.39 -15.44
CA ASN A 10 -0.05 -4.13 -14.73
C ASN A 10 1.29 -3.59 -14.17
N PRO A 11 1.75 -2.38 -14.60
CA PRO A 11 3.08 -1.87 -14.26
C PRO A 11 3.27 -1.63 -12.77
N PHE A 12 2.20 -1.52 -11.98
CA PHE A 12 2.28 -1.31 -10.54
C PHE A 12 2.61 -2.58 -9.76
N PHE A 13 2.46 -3.78 -10.34
CA PHE A 13 2.52 -5.05 -9.62
C PHE A 13 3.96 -5.45 -9.24
N LYS A 14 4.96 -4.77 -9.81
CA LYS A 14 6.39 -5.00 -9.55
C LYS A 14 7.12 -3.67 -9.39
N PRO A 15 8.26 -3.65 -8.68
CA PRO A 15 9.15 -2.50 -8.71
C PRO A 15 9.52 -2.10 -10.14
N TYR A 16 9.71 -0.81 -10.37
CA TYR A 16 10.07 -0.29 -11.69
C TYR A 16 11.54 -0.54 -12.00
N ASP A 17 11.82 -1.07 -13.19
CA ASP A 17 13.18 -1.28 -13.72
C ASP A 17 13.69 -0.05 -14.52
N THR A 18 13.35 1.14 -14.04
CA THR A 18 13.72 2.43 -14.63
C THR A 18 14.82 3.07 -13.78
N PRO A 19 15.60 4.03 -14.33
CA PRO A 19 16.56 4.77 -13.54
C PRO A 19 15.92 5.38 -12.30
N TYR A 20 16.50 5.10 -11.13
CA TYR A 20 16.02 5.55 -9.81
C TYR A 20 14.60 5.07 -9.42
N GLY A 21 14.05 4.05 -10.09
CA GLY A 21 12.68 3.59 -9.83
C GLY A 21 11.63 4.64 -10.20
N THR A 22 11.88 5.41 -11.26
CA THR A 22 10.92 6.38 -11.80
C THR A 22 9.69 5.69 -12.40
N PRO A 23 8.46 6.20 -12.19
CA PRO A 23 7.28 5.60 -12.82
C PRO A 23 7.40 5.58 -14.35
N PRO A 24 7.18 4.43 -15.02
CA PRO A 24 7.16 4.33 -16.47
C PRO A 24 5.83 4.89 -16.99
N PHE A 25 5.68 6.22 -16.98
CA PHE A 25 4.43 6.91 -17.34
C PHE A 25 3.95 6.56 -18.76
N ASP A 26 4.86 6.21 -19.68
CA ASP A 26 4.56 5.72 -21.02
C ASP A 26 3.80 4.39 -21.05
N LYS A 27 3.91 3.59 -19.98
CA LYS A 27 3.25 2.28 -19.84
C LYS A 27 2.04 2.32 -18.91
N ILE A 28 1.87 3.38 -18.13
CA ILE A 28 0.76 3.51 -17.18
C ILE A 28 -0.47 4.02 -17.92
N LYS A 29 -1.57 3.28 -17.82
CA LYS A 29 -2.87 3.63 -18.41
C LYS A 29 -3.92 3.76 -17.31
N ILE A 30 -4.99 4.47 -17.61
CA ILE A 30 -6.10 4.69 -16.66
C ILE A 30 -6.71 3.37 -16.19
N GLU A 31 -6.87 2.40 -17.10
CA GLU A 31 -7.38 1.04 -16.82
C GLU A 31 -6.52 0.24 -15.82
N HIS A 32 -5.28 0.65 -15.56
CA HIS A 32 -4.40 -0.01 -14.59
C HIS A 32 -4.68 0.39 -13.14
N TYR A 33 -5.30 1.55 -12.89
CA TYR A 33 -5.39 2.09 -11.53
C TYR A 33 -6.28 1.26 -10.62
N GLU A 34 -7.55 1.04 -10.97
CA GLU A 34 -8.47 0.33 -10.08
C GLU A 34 -8.00 -1.10 -9.75
N PRO A 35 -7.59 -1.94 -10.71
CA PRO A 35 -7.05 -3.26 -10.39
C PRO A 35 -5.78 -3.20 -9.52
N ALA A 36 -4.93 -2.18 -9.71
CA ALA A 36 -3.74 -1.98 -8.88
C ALA A 36 -4.06 -1.54 -7.46
N PHE A 37 -5.05 -0.66 -7.26
CA PHE A 37 -5.49 -0.30 -5.93
C PHE A 37 -6.11 -1.48 -5.20
N ASP A 38 -6.99 -2.25 -5.86
CA ASP A 38 -7.64 -3.40 -5.25
C ASP A 38 -6.63 -4.48 -4.83
N GLU A 39 -5.66 -4.80 -5.68
CA GLU A 39 -4.61 -5.75 -5.35
C GLU A 39 -3.65 -5.20 -4.28
N ALA A 40 -3.29 -3.91 -4.35
CA ALA A 40 -2.40 -3.30 -3.36
C ALA A 40 -3.03 -3.24 -1.96
N ILE A 41 -4.33 -2.92 -1.86
CA ILE A 41 -5.09 -2.97 -0.60
C ILE A 41 -5.10 -4.40 -0.06
N ARG A 42 -5.35 -5.39 -0.92
CA ARG A 42 -5.35 -6.81 -0.54
C ARG A 42 -3.99 -7.26 0.02
N GLN A 43 -2.90 -6.94 -0.68
CA GLN A 43 -1.55 -7.28 -0.23
C GLN A 43 -1.19 -6.59 1.08
N HIS A 44 -1.41 -5.27 1.16
CA HIS A 44 -1.11 -4.50 2.38
C HIS A 44 -1.91 -5.01 3.59
N LYS A 45 -3.18 -5.39 3.39
CA LYS A 45 -3.97 -6.02 4.46
C LYS A 45 -3.32 -7.31 4.98
N VAL A 46 -2.83 -8.19 4.10
CA VAL A 46 -2.15 -9.43 4.49
C VAL A 46 -0.84 -9.16 5.25
N GLU A 47 -0.07 -8.15 4.82
CA GLU A 47 1.16 -7.73 5.50
C GLU A 47 0.85 -7.24 6.92
N ILE A 48 -0.16 -6.38 7.08
CA ILE A 48 -0.59 -5.87 8.39
C ILE A 48 -1.13 -6.99 9.29
N GLU A 49 -1.94 -7.91 8.75
CA GLU A 49 -2.42 -9.07 9.49
C GLU A 49 -1.26 -9.95 9.97
N THR A 50 -0.23 -10.13 9.13
CA THR A 50 0.99 -10.87 9.48
C THR A 50 1.74 -10.21 10.63
N ILE A 51 1.89 -8.88 10.60
CA ILE A 51 2.51 -8.11 11.68
C ILE A 51 1.70 -8.24 12.97
N ALA A 52 0.38 -8.03 12.88
CA ALA A 52 -0.53 -8.10 14.03
C ALA A 52 -0.56 -9.50 14.66
N ALA A 53 -0.42 -10.57 13.87
CA ALA A 53 -0.44 -11.96 14.30
C ALA A 53 0.94 -12.54 14.64
N ASN A 54 2.02 -11.76 14.54
CA ASN A 54 3.37 -12.26 14.78
C ASN A 54 3.51 -12.79 16.23
N PRO A 55 3.86 -14.08 16.43
CA PRO A 55 3.86 -14.70 17.76
C PRO A 55 5.02 -14.26 18.65
N PHE A 56 6.05 -13.62 18.08
CA PHE A 56 7.18 -13.12 18.85
C PHE A 56 6.83 -11.82 19.58
N ALA A 57 7.53 -11.60 20.70
CA ALA A 57 7.40 -10.36 21.48
C ALA A 57 7.58 -9.13 20.57
N PRO A 58 6.76 -8.07 20.70
CA PRO A 58 6.85 -6.89 19.86
C PRO A 58 8.22 -6.19 20.00
N THR A 59 8.88 -5.95 18.88
CA THR A 59 10.12 -5.18 18.76
C THR A 59 9.95 -4.08 17.72
N PHE A 60 10.87 -3.10 17.71
CA PHE A 60 10.88 -2.08 16.65
C PHE A 60 10.88 -2.71 15.26
N GLN A 61 11.75 -3.69 15.02
CA GLN A 61 11.92 -4.34 13.72
C GLN A 61 10.67 -5.10 13.29
N ASN A 62 10.06 -5.90 14.19
CA ASN A 62 8.94 -6.75 13.83
C ASN A 62 7.57 -6.07 13.92
N THR A 63 7.53 -4.79 14.30
CA THR A 63 6.31 -4.00 14.44
C THR A 63 6.42 -2.68 13.69
N ILE A 64 7.23 -1.73 14.17
CA ILE A 64 7.30 -0.38 13.58
C ILE A 64 7.96 -0.39 12.21
N ALA A 65 9.16 -0.95 12.09
CA ALA A 65 9.84 -1.05 10.80
C ALA A 65 9.07 -1.93 9.83
N ALA A 66 8.50 -3.05 10.29
CA ALA A 66 7.66 -3.90 9.46
C ALA A 66 6.42 -3.17 8.92
N MET A 67 5.77 -2.32 9.73
CA MET A 67 4.68 -1.46 9.28
C MET A 67 5.16 -0.44 8.25
N GLU A 68 6.31 0.19 8.46
CA GLU A 68 6.89 1.16 7.53
C GLU A 68 7.24 0.54 6.17
N TYR A 69 7.71 -0.72 6.15
CA TYR A 69 8.00 -1.45 4.92
C TYR A 69 6.75 -2.05 4.25
N SER A 70 5.62 -2.11 4.94
CA SER A 70 4.38 -2.63 4.37
C SER A 70 3.71 -1.62 3.42
N GLY A 71 2.86 -2.12 2.53
CA GLY A 71 2.09 -1.29 1.62
C GLY A 71 2.90 -0.68 0.48
N GLU A 72 4.07 -1.21 0.15
CA GLU A 72 4.95 -0.65 -0.90
C GLU A 72 4.23 -0.50 -2.25
N MET A 73 3.47 -1.52 -2.67
CA MET A 73 2.68 -1.46 -3.90
C MET A 73 1.58 -0.39 -3.82
N LEU A 74 0.94 -0.23 -2.65
CA LEU A 74 -0.09 0.78 -2.43
C LEU A 74 0.51 2.19 -2.50
N ASN A 75 1.69 2.40 -1.90
CA ASN A 75 2.43 3.65 -2.00
C ASN A 75 2.81 3.98 -3.45
N ARG A 76 3.24 2.97 -4.21
CA ARG A 76 3.61 3.10 -5.63
C ARG A 76 2.44 3.56 -6.50
N VAL A 77 1.29 2.88 -6.43
CA VAL A 77 0.11 3.25 -7.22
C VAL A 77 -0.50 4.57 -6.75
N SER A 78 -0.57 4.80 -5.42
CA SER A 78 -1.12 6.02 -4.84
C SER A 78 -0.31 7.26 -5.23
N GLY A 79 1.03 7.16 -5.13
CA GLY A 79 1.93 8.27 -5.45
C GLY A 79 1.78 8.74 -6.90
N VAL A 80 1.67 7.81 -7.85
CA VAL A 80 1.46 8.12 -9.27
C VAL A 80 0.05 8.67 -9.51
N PHE A 81 -0.98 7.98 -8.99
CA PHE A 81 -2.37 8.34 -9.23
C PHE A 81 -2.69 9.74 -8.69
N PHE A 82 -2.36 10.03 -7.43
CA PHE A 82 -2.69 11.31 -6.81
C PHE A 82 -1.81 12.46 -7.32
N ASN A 83 -0.59 12.19 -7.76
CA ASN A 83 0.22 13.19 -8.45
C ASN A 83 -0.43 13.62 -9.77
N LEU A 84 -0.81 12.67 -10.62
CA LEU A 84 -1.48 12.96 -11.90
C LEU A 84 -2.89 13.53 -11.69
N LEU A 85 -3.65 13.05 -10.70
CA LEU A 85 -4.96 13.62 -10.36
C LEU A 85 -4.86 15.11 -10.00
N SER A 86 -3.77 15.51 -9.33
CA SER A 86 -3.54 16.92 -8.97
C SER A 86 -3.03 17.77 -10.14
N ALA A 87 -2.27 17.20 -11.07
CA ALA A 87 -1.56 17.95 -12.10
C ALA A 87 -2.23 17.92 -13.48
N GLU A 88 -2.87 16.80 -13.83
CA GLU A 88 -3.37 16.48 -15.17
C GLU A 88 -4.60 15.56 -15.10
N SER A 89 -5.60 15.93 -14.31
CA SER A 89 -6.81 15.12 -14.18
C SER A 89 -7.72 15.20 -15.41
N ASN A 90 -8.58 14.19 -15.52
CA ASN A 90 -9.70 14.14 -16.44
C ASN A 90 -10.92 13.50 -15.74
N ASP A 91 -12.07 13.49 -16.43
CA ASP A 91 -13.33 12.97 -15.87
C ASP A 91 -13.23 11.51 -15.40
N GLU A 92 -12.49 10.68 -16.13
CA GLU A 92 -12.30 9.28 -15.77
C GLU A 92 -11.48 9.13 -14.48
N MET A 93 -10.38 9.86 -14.34
CA MET A 93 -9.57 9.88 -13.12
C MET A 93 -10.34 10.41 -11.91
N MET A 94 -11.18 11.43 -12.11
CA MET A 94 -12.05 11.95 -11.03
C MET A 94 -13.07 10.90 -10.60
N MET A 95 -13.70 10.20 -11.54
CA MET A 95 -14.63 9.11 -11.24
C MET A 95 -13.95 7.93 -10.51
N ILE A 96 -12.73 7.57 -10.93
CA ILE A 96 -11.92 6.56 -10.24
C ILE A 96 -11.64 7.02 -8.80
N SER A 97 -11.22 8.28 -8.60
CA SER A 97 -10.97 8.82 -7.27
C SER A 97 -12.19 8.72 -6.35
N GLN A 98 -13.40 8.99 -6.86
CA GLN A 98 -14.63 8.86 -6.06
C GLN A 98 -14.88 7.41 -5.61
N ARG A 99 -14.58 6.42 -6.46
CA ARG A 99 -14.70 4.99 -6.11
C ARG A 99 -13.60 4.53 -5.16
N LEU A 100 -12.39 5.07 -5.27
CA LEU A 100 -11.24 4.69 -4.45
C LEU A 100 -11.25 5.31 -3.05
N SER A 101 -11.69 6.56 -2.92
CA SER A 101 -11.71 7.28 -1.63
C SER A 101 -12.35 6.49 -0.48
N PRO A 102 -13.56 5.90 -0.61
CA PRO A 102 -14.14 5.09 0.46
C PRO A 102 -13.33 3.82 0.75
N LYS A 103 -12.81 3.13 -0.28
CA LYS A 103 -11.98 1.92 -0.11
C LYS A 103 -10.69 2.22 0.66
N LEU A 104 -10.01 3.32 0.32
CA LEU A 104 -8.78 3.76 0.98
C LEU A 104 -9.05 4.22 2.42
N SER A 105 -10.18 4.88 2.65
CA SER A 105 -10.61 5.29 3.99
C SER A 105 -10.91 4.09 4.87
N GLU A 106 -11.63 3.11 4.35
CA GLU A 106 -11.91 1.84 5.04
C GLU A 106 -10.61 1.09 5.34
N HIS A 107 -9.71 0.96 4.38
CA HIS A 107 -8.40 0.32 4.57
C HIS A 107 -7.59 0.99 5.67
N SER A 108 -7.49 2.33 5.66
CA SER A 108 -6.80 3.10 6.70
C SER A 108 -7.42 2.91 8.07
N ASN A 109 -8.76 2.91 8.16
CA ASN A 109 -9.47 2.66 9.42
C ASN A 109 -9.19 1.26 9.95
N ASN A 110 -9.21 0.25 9.08
CA ASN A 110 -8.93 -1.14 9.46
C ASN A 110 -7.51 -1.33 10.02
N ILE A 111 -6.54 -0.51 9.61
CA ILE A 111 -5.18 -0.53 10.17
C ILE A 111 -5.12 0.25 11.49
N ASN A 112 -5.56 1.50 11.49
CA ASN A 112 -5.44 2.40 12.63
C ASN A 112 -6.28 1.96 13.84
N LEU A 113 -7.40 1.28 13.61
CA LEU A 113 -8.30 0.77 14.63
C LEU A 113 -8.07 -0.72 14.94
N ASN A 114 -7.00 -1.32 14.43
CA ASN A 114 -6.66 -2.71 14.73
C ASN A 114 -6.08 -2.83 16.15
N GLU A 115 -6.88 -3.33 17.08
CA GLU A 115 -6.51 -3.48 18.49
C GLU A 115 -5.24 -4.33 18.70
N LYS A 116 -5.07 -5.41 17.92
CA LYS A 116 -3.90 -6.29 18.04
C LYS A 116 -2.64 -5.58 17.57
N LEU A 117 -2.71 -4.90 16.43
CA LEU A 117 -1.59 -4.12 15.92
C LEU A 117 -1.23 -2.99 16.88
N PHE A 118 -2.23 -2.27 17.39
CA PHE A 118 -2.04 -1.20 18.37
C PHE A 118 -1.36 -1.71 19.65
N ALA A 119 -1.77 -2.86 20.19
CA ALA A 119 -1.14 -3.45 21.36
C ALA A 119 0.35 -3.74 21.15
N ARG A 120 0.74 -4.17 19.94
CA ARG A 120 2.16 -4.34 19.58
C ARG A 120 2.90 -3.01 19.55
N VAL A 121 2.35 -2.01 18.86
CA VAL A 121 2.92 -0.65 18.77
C VAL A 121 3.10 -0.05 20.17
N LYS A 122 2.06 -0.16 21.01
CA LYS A 122 2.10 0.31 22.40
C LYS A 122 3.23 -0.35 23.17
N THR A 123 3.39 -1.67 23.04
CA THR A 123 4.47 -2.41 23.72
C THR A 123 5.85 -1.90 23.32
N VAL A 124 6.09 -1.64 22.03
CA VAL A 124 7.35 -1.07 21.56
C VAL A 124 7.55 0.34 22.11
N TYR A 125 6.51 1.17 22.08
CA TYR A 125 6.55 2.54 22.59
C TYR A 125 6.83 2.61 24.09
N ASP A 126 6.16 1.78 24.90
CA ASP A 126 6.33 1.73 26.35
C ASP A 126 7.77 1.33 26.74
N ASN A 127 8.41 0.47 25.94
CA ASN A 127 9.77 -0.01 26.18
C ASN A 127 10.85 0.77 25.40
N ARG A 128 10.51 1.89 24.75
CA ARG A 128 11.44 2.59 23.83
C ARG A 128 12.77 2.98 24.49
N LEU A 129 12.72 3.50 25.72
CA LEU A 129 13.89 3.96 26.47
C LEU A 129 14.84 2.84 26.91
N THR A 130 14.35 1.60 26.96
CA THR A 130 15.12 0.42 27.38
C THR A 130 15.48 -0.51 26.22
N SER A 131 14.92 -0.27 25.04
CA SER A 131 15.10 -1.09 23.83
C SER A 131 16.06 -0.50 22.80
N GLY A 132 16.73 0.62 23.13
CA GLY A 132 17.69 1.29 22.25
C GLY A 132 17.07 2.19 21.17
N LEU A 133 15.86 2.71 21.44
CA LEU A 133 15.14 3.68 20.59
C LEU A 133 15.20 5.10 21.19
#